data_AF-W4V8Q1-F1
#
_entry.id   AF-W4V8Q1-F1
#
_cell.length_a   1.000
_cell.length_b   1.000
_cell.length_c   1.000
_cell.angle_alpha   90.00
_cell.angle_beta   90.00
_cell.angle_gamma   90.00
#
_symmetry.space_group_name_H-M   'P 1'
#
loop_
_entity.id
_entity.type
_entity.pdbx_description
1 polymer ?
#
loop_
_entity_poly.entity_id
_entity_poly.type
_entity_poly.pdbx_seq_one_letter_code
_entity_poly.pdbx_strand_id
1 'polypeptide(L)'
;MKLLKDISDISSRHEMLSKLRSELTDVSRELNITKNILDRTENVKDFDLIIKKISDRVLLSSKITQVRERLVSLNREISVLKDKVSYYEKVNLVQDIVISIDKKLEVLNKLEGAKKEYSATCGSLNDGLAFMEKNKKEIQENLNLYIDILRKNGVCPLCKSSIGDEKLEDIIRHYEEVH
;
A
#
# COMPACT_ATOMS: atom_id res chain seq x y z
N MET A 1 -109.38 -18.69 -69.86
CA MET A 1 -108.11 -19.40 -69.58
C MET A 1 -106.86 -18.50 -69.61
N LYS A 2 -106.77 -17.46 -70.46
CA LYS A 2 -105.61 -16.53 -70.48
C LYS A 2 -105.38 -15.79 -69.15
N LEU A 3 -106.43 -15.19 -68.58
CA LEU A 3 -106.38 -14.46 -67.31
C LEU A 3 -105.88 -15.27 -66.10
N LEU A 4 -106.25 -16.55 -66.01
CA LEU A 4 -105.78 -17.44 -64.92
C LEU A 4 -104.28 -17.76 -65.03
N LYS A 5 -103.78 -17.88 -66.27
CA LYS A 5 -102.35 -18.09 -66.52
C LYS A 5 -101.54 -16.83 -66.22
N ASP A 6 -102.08 -15.65 -66.58
CA ASP A 6 -101.45 -14.36 -66.28
C ASP A 6 -101.41 -14.09 -64.76
N ILE A 7 -102.46 -14.43 -64.02
CA ILE A 7 -102.50 -14.34 -62.54
C ILE A 7 -101.47 -15.30 -61.90
N SER A 8 -101.34 -16.52 -62.40
CA SER A 8 -100.35 -17.49 -61.92
C SER A 8 -98.91 -17.03 -62.18
N ASP A 9 -98.63 -16.43 -63.33
CA ASP A 9 -97.32 -15.87 -63.67
C ASP A 9 -96.98 -14.64 -62.81
N ILE A 10 -97.97 -13.80 -62.51
CA ILE A 10 -97.80 -12.66 -61.60
C ILE A 10 -97.52 -13.13 -60.17
N SER A 11 -98.23 -14.15 -59.69
CA SER A 11 -98.04 -14.73 -58.35
C SER A 11 -96.66 -15.37 -58.18
N SER A 12 -96.18 -16.11 -59.17
CA SER A 12 -94.85 -16.74 -59.13
C SER A 12 -93.73 -15.69 -59.17
N ARG A 13 -93.88 -14.63 -59.96
CA ARG A 13 -92.98 -13.47 -59.95
C ARG A 13 -92.98 -12.75 -58.61
N HIS A 14 -94.13 -12.61 -57.97
CA HIS A 14 -94.23 -11.99 -56.65
C HIS A 14 -93.52 -12.84 -55.57
N GLU A 15 -93.69 -14.17 -55.58
CA GLU A 15 -92.94 -15.06 -54.68
C GLU A 15 -91.43 -14.99 -54.91
N MET A 16 -91.00 -14.95 -56.17
CA MET A 16 -89.59 -14.80 -56.52
C MET A 16 -89.04 -13.45 -56.04
N LEU A 17 -89.78 -12.36 -56.21
CA LEU A 17 -89.42 -11.04 -55.69
C LEU A 17 -89.36 -11.02 -54.16
N SER A 18 -90.27 -11.73 -53.48
CA SER A 18 -90.25 -11.84 -52.02
C SER A 18 -89.01 -12.59 -51.53
N LYS A 19 -88.63 -13.69 -52.19
CA LYS A 19 -87.41 -14.45 -51.87
C LYS A 19 -86.14 -13.62 -52.12
N LEU A 20 -86.07 -12.95 -53.26
CA LEU A 20 -84.97 -12.04 -53.58
C LEU A 20 -84.87 -10.90 -52.56
N ARG A 21 -86.00 -10.39 -52.06
CA ARG A 21 -86.03 -9.36 -51.01
C ARG A 21 -85.51 -9.89 -49.68
N SER A 22 -85.88 -11.12 -49.28
CA SER A 22 -85.32 -11.72 -48.05
C SER A 22 -83.82 -11.96 -48.17
N GLU A 23 -83.36 -12.50 -49.30
CA GLU A 23 -81.93 -12.72 -49.57
C GLU A 23 -81.15 -11.40 -49.55
N LEU A 24 -81.67 -10.34 -50.18
CA LEU A 24 -81.06 -9.01 -50.15
C LEU A 24 -80.96 -8.44 -48.72
N THR A 25 -81.96 -8.72 -47.88
CA THR A 25 -81.98 -8.28 -46.48
C THR A 25 -80.92 -9.02 -45.67
N ASP A 26 -80.77 -10.33 -45.88
CA ASP A 26 -79.73 -11.14 -45.25
C ASP A 26 -78.33 -10.69 -45.67
N VAL A 27 -78.11 -10.49 -46.97
CA VAL A 27 -76.84 -9.95 -47.49
C VAL A 27 -76.54 -8.56 -46.90
N SER A 28 -77.55 -7.70 -46.77
CA SER A 28 -77.37 -6.37 -46.18
C SER A 28 -76.97 -6.45 -44.70
N ARG A 29 -77.53 -7.41 -43.96
CA ARG A 29 -77.17 -7.67 -42.56
C ARG A 29 -75.74 -8.19 -42.45
N GLU A 30 -75.36 -9.16 -43.28
CA GLU A 30 -73.99 -9.69 -43.31
C GLU A 30 -72.98 -8.59 -43.66
N LEU A 31 -73.27 -7.77 -44.67
CA LEU A 31 -72.42 -6.65 -45.06
C LEU A 31 -72.20 -5.67 -43.91
N ASN A 32 -73.24 -5.38 -43.12
CA ASN A 32 -73.12 -4.51 -41.96
C ASN A 32 -72.28 -5.14 -40.83
N ILE A 33 -72.41 -6.46 -40.61
CA ILE A 33 -71.58 -7.20 -39.66
C ILE A 33 -70.10 -7.15 -40.10
N THR A 34 -69.81 -7.45 -41.36
CA THR A 34 -68.45 -7.44 -41.91
C THR A 34 -67.84 -6.05 -41.84
N LYS A 35 -68.61 -5.00 -42.14
CA LYS A 35 -68.15 -3.61 -42.01
C LYS A 35 -67.78 -3.27 -40.57
N ASN A 36 -68.62 -3.63 -39.60
CA ASN A 36 -68.31 -3.44 -38.18
C ASN A 36 -67.06 -4.20 -37.73
N ILE A 37 -66.82 -5.39 -38.26
CA ILE A 37 -65.59 -6.15 -37.96
C ILE A 37 -64.37 -5.45 -38.57
N LEU A 38 -64.49 -4.96 -39.81
CA LEU A 38 -63.41 -4.24 -40.49
C LEU A 38 -63.03 -2.96 -39.72
N ASP A 39 -64.02 -2.14 -39.36
CA ASP A 39 -63.81 -0.90 -38.59
C ASP A 39 -63.16 -1.20 -37.22
N ARG A 40 -63.54 -2.32 -36.57
CA ARG A 40 -62.94 -2.74 -35.29
C ARG A 40 -61.53 -3.30 -35.42
N THR A 41 -61.14 -3.76 -36.60
CA THR A 41 -59.82 -4.38 -36.87
C THR A 41 -58.85 -3.45 -37.59
N GLU A 42 -59.28 -2.24 -37.92
CA GLU A 42 -58.47 -1.22 -38.60
C GLU A 42 -57.16 -0.92 -37.86
N ASN A 43 -57.21 -0.87 -36.53
CA ASN A 43 -56.06 -0.50 -35.67
C ASN A 43 -55.14 -1.66 -35.31
N VAL A 44 -55.36 -2.88 -35.81
CA VAL A 44 -54.51 -4.04 -35.47
C VAL A 44 -53.04 -3.80 -35.83
N LYS A 45 -52.78 -3.11 -36.94
CA LYS A 45 -51.42 -2.75 -37.37
C LYS A 45 -50.70 -1.82 -36.39
N ASP A 46 -51.44 -0.91 -35.75
CA ASP A 46 -50.87 0.01 -34.76
C ASP A 46 -50.48 -0.74 -33.48
N PHE A 47 -51.29 -1.72 -33.08
CA PHE A 47 -50.94 -2.60 -31.96
C PHE A 47 -49.68 -3.43 -32.24
N ASP A 48 -49.50 -3.96 -33.46
CA ASP A 48 -48.26 -4.66 -33.84
C ASP A 48 -47.03 -3.76 -33.71
N LEU A 49 -47.13 -2.48 -34.11
CA LEU A 49 -46.05 -1.51 -33.95
C LEU A 49 -45.73 -1.22 -32.48
N ILE A 50 -46.76 -1.13 -31.63
CA ILE A 50 -46.58 -0.94 -30.18
C ILE A 50 -45.91 -2.17 -29.56
N ILE A 51 -46.38 -3.37 -29.90
CA ILE A 51 -45.81 -4.64 -29.41
C ILE A 51 -44.33 -4.73 -29.79
N LYS A 52 -43.97 -4.40 -31.04
CA LYS A 52 -42.58 -4.37 -31.47
C LYS A 52 -41.73 -3.40 -30.65
N LYS A 53 -42.22 -2.16 -30.42
CA LYS A 53 -41.51 -1.17 -29.59
C LYS A 53 -41.33 -1.64 -28.15
N ILE A 54 -42.32 -2.31 -27.57
CA ILE A 54 -42.22 -2.87 -26.22
C ILE A 54 -41.17 -3.97 -26.20
N SER A 55 -41.18 -4.87 -27.19
CA SER A 55 -40.20 -5.95 -27.30
C SER A 55 -38.75 -5.41 -27.39
N ASP A 56 -38.52 -4.42 -28.24
CA ASP A 56 -37.21 -3.78 -28.39
C ASP A 56 -36.73 -3.14 -27.07
N ARG A 57 -37.63 -2.49 -26.33
CA ARG A 57 -37.32 -1.89 -25.02
C ARG A 57 -37.00 -2.93 -23.95
N VAL A 58 -37.72 -4.06 -23.94
CA VAL A 58 -37.44 -5.17 -23.01
C VAL A 58 -36.06 -5.76 -23.28
N LEU A 59 -35.72 -5.97 -24.55
CA LEU A 59 -34.37 -6.43 -24.95
C LEU A 59 -33.28 -5.46 -24.50
N LEU A 60 -33.49 -4.15 -24.68
CA LEU A 60 -32.55 -3.13 -24.23
C LEU A 60 -32.40 -3.14 -22.70
N SER A 61 -33.50 -3.25 -21.97
CA SER A 61 -33.49 -3.33 -20.50
C SER A 61 -32.70 -4.54 -20.00
N SER A 62 -32.85 -5.70 -20.67
CA SER A 62 -32.08 -6.90 -20.34
C SER A 62 -30.58 -6.68 -20.48
N LYS A 63 -30.15 -6.05 -21.59
CA LYS A 63 -28.74 -5.69 -21.80
C LYS A 63 -28.20 -4.73 -20.74
N ILE A 64 -28.99 -3.73 -20.35
CA ILE A 64 -28.61 -2.79 -19.29
C ILE A 64 -28.41 -3.51 -17.96
N THR A 65 -29.30 -4.44 -17.61
CA THR A 65 -29.16 -5.25 -16.38
C THR A 65 -27.86 -6.05 -16.39
N GLN A 66 -27.53 -6.72 -17.49
CA GLN A 66 -26.27 -7.47 -17.62
C GLN A 66 -25.03 -6.58 -17.46
N VAL A 67 -25.04 -5.41 -18.09
CA VAL A 67 -23.94 -4.43 -17.95
C VAL A 67 -23.82 -3.95 -16.51
N ARG A 68 -24.95 -3.69 -15.83
CA ARG A 68 -24.97 -3.28 -14.42
C ARG A 68 -24.39 -4.36 -13.51
N GLU A 69 -24.76 -5.62 -13.71
CA GLU A 69 -24.21 -6.75 -12.95
C GLU A 69 -22.68 -6.86 -13.12
N ARG A 70 -22.21 -6.72 -14.36
CA ARG A 70 -20.77 -6.70 -14.66
C ARG A 70 -20.04 -5.51 -14.03
N LEU A 71 -20.68 -4.35 -13.97
CA LEU A 71 -20.13 -3.17 -13.29
C LEU A 71 -20.01 -3.42 -11.78
N VAL A 72 -21.02 -4.03 -11.16
CA VAL A 72 -20.99 -4.42 -9.74
C VAL A 72 -19.88 -5.43 -9.47
N SER A 73 -19.67 -6.43 -10.33
CA SER A 73 -18.58 -7.40 -10.16
C SER A 73 -17.21 -6.74 -10.27
N LEU A 74 -17.00 -5.89 -11.28
CA LEU A 74 -15.76 -5.14 -11.46
C LEU A 74 -15.46 -4.22 -10.26
N ASN A 75 -16.47 -3.54 -9.72
CA ASN A 75 -16.28 -2.71 -8.53
C ASN A 75 -15.86 -3.52 -7.30
N ARG A 76 -16.37 -4.75 -7.15
CA ARG A 76 -15.93 -5.66 -6.08
C ARG A 76 -14.46 -6.05 -6.26
N GLU A 77 -14.06 -6.41 -7.48
CA GLU A 77 -12.67 -6.75 -7.80
C GLU A 77 -11.72 -5.57 -7.55
N ILE A 78 -12.11 -4.35 -7.96
CA ILE A 78 -11.34 -3.12 -7.71
C ILE A 78 -11.17 -2.89 -6.21
N SER A 79 -12.20 -3.12 -5.40
CA SER A 79 -12.11 -2.98 -3.94
C SER A 79 -11.08 -3.95 -3.35
N VAL A 80 -11.13 -5.23 -3.75
CA VAL A 80 -10.18 -6.25 -3.29
C VAL A 80 -8.74 -5.89 -3.70
N LEU A 81 -8.56 -5.36 -4.91
CA LEU A 81 -7.23 -4.94 -5.39
C LEU A 81 -6.71 -3.72 -4.62
N LYS A 82 -7.56 -2.74 -4.30
CA LYS A 82 -7.17 -1.60 -3.46
C LYS A 82 -6.69 -2.03 -2.09
N ASP A 83 -7.37 -2.98 -1.45
CA ASP A 83 -6.97 -3.51 -0.15
C ASP A 83 -5.60 -4.20 -0.23
N LYS A 84 -5.34 -4.95 -1.31
CA LYS A 84 -4.02 -5.57 -1.55
C LYS A 84 -2.92 -4.52 -1.79
N VAL A 85 -3.19 -3.47 -2.57
CA VAL A 85 -2.22 -2.37 -2.78
C VAL A 85 -1.86 -1.70 -1.46
N SER A 86 -2.85 -1.41 -0.60
CA SER A 86 -2.59 -0.86 0.73
C SER A 86 -1.73 -1.78 1.61
N TYR A 87 -1.90 -3.10 1.48
CA TYR A 87 -1.02 -4.06 2.15
C TYR A 87 0.43 -3.93 1.67
N TYR A 88 0.67 -3.76 0.37
CA TYR A 88 2.03 -3.55 -0.17
C TYR A 88 2.65 -2.21 0.23
N GLU A 89 1.86 -1.14 0.40
CA GLU A 89 2.38 0.12 0.95
C GLU A 89 2.95 -0.06 2.37
N LYS A 90 2.33 -0.93 3.18
CA LYS A 90 2.88 -1.28 4.50
C LYS A 90 4.22 -2.01 4.40
N VAL A 91 4.46 -2.78 3.33
CA VAL A 91 5.76 -3.44 3.08
C VAL A 91 6.86 -2.41 2.84
N ASN A 92 6.57 -1.32 2.13
CA ASN A 92 7.55 -0.24 1.96
C ASN A 92 7.93 0.41 3.29
N LEU A 93 6.96 0.61 4.19
CA LEU A 93 7.26 1.09 5.55
C LEU A 93 8.17 0.13 6.33
N VAL A 94 7.96 -1.18 6.19
CA VAL A 94 8.84 -2.19 6.80
C VAL A 94 10.25 -2.11 6.20
N GLN A 95 10.37 -1.92 4.88
CA GLN A 95 11.66 -1.75 4.22
C GLN A 95 12.41 -0.51 4.74
N ASP A 96 11.72 0.62 4.92
CA ASP A 96 12.31 1.84 5.47
C ASP A 96 12.79 1.65 6.92
N ILE A 97 12.02 0.90 7.73
CA ILE A 97 12.42 0.53 9.08
C ILE A 97 13.68 -0.34 9.06
N VAL A 98 13.76 -1.33 8.18
CA VAL A 98 14.94 -2.20 8.04
C VAL A 98 16.18 -1.37 7.67
N ILE A 99 16.08 -0.48 6.69
CA ILE A 99 17.20 0.40 6.29
C ILE A 99 17.64 1.29 7.47
N SER A 100 16.69 1.79 8.27
CA SER A 100 16.99 2.58 9.46
C SER A 100 17.71 1.76 10.55
N ILE A 101 17.32 0.50 10.74
CA ILE A 101 17.97 -0.43 11.67
C ILE A 101 19.40 -0.73 11.23
N ASP A 102 19.63 -1.01 9.95
CA ASP A 102 20.95 -1.31 9.41
C ASP A 102 21.94 -0.14 9.63
N LYS A 103 21.48 1.09 9.37
CA LYS A 103 22.28 2.30 9.65
C LYS A 103 22.64 2.43 11.13
N LYS A 104 21.69 2.12 12.03
CA LYS A 104 21.95 2.16 13.49
C LYS A 104 22.92 1.07 13.92
N LEU A 105 22.83 -0.13 13.34
CA LEU A 105 23.79 -1.22 13.58
C LEU A 105 25.20 -0.84 13.13
N GLU A 106 25.34 -0.20 11.97
CA GLU A 106 26.65 0.28 11.50
C GLU A 106 27.28 1.28 12.48
N VAL A 107 26.49 2.22 12.98
CA VAL A 107 26.95 3.19 14.00
C VAL A 107 27.33 2.48 15.30
N LEU A 108 26.53 1.51 15.74
CA LEU A 108 26.81 0.74 16.95
C LEU A 108 28.14 -0.02 16.84
N ASN A 109 28.38 -0.68 15.70
CA ASN A 109 29.63 -1.39 15.44
C ASN A 109 30.85 -0.46 15.46
N LYS A 110 30.73 0.74 14.88
CA LYS A 110 31.78 1.76 14.95
C LYS A 110 32.05 2.20 16.39
N LEU A 111 30.98 2.35 17.18
CA LEU A 111 31.09 2.76 18.58
C LEU A 111 31.74 1.67 19.45
N GLU A 112 31.43 0.40 19.20
CA GLU A 112 32.10 -0.73 19.85
C GLU A 112 33.59 -0.81 19.48
N GLY A 113 33.94 -0.55 18.21
CA GLY A 113 35.33 -0.43 17.77
C GLY A 113 36.08 0.65 18.53
N ALA A 114 35.53 1.87 18.55
CA ALA A 114 36.10 2.99 19.29
C ALA A 114 36.24 2.71 20.79
N LYS A 115 35.27 2.02 21.41
CA LYS A 115 35.34 1.61 22.82
C LYS A 115 36.49 0.64 23.08
N LYS A 116 36.73 -0.33 22.17
CA LYS A 116 37.85 -1.27 22.28
C LYS A 116 39.19 -0.53 22.19
N GLU A 117 39.35 0.36 21.21
CA GLU A 117 40.55 1.19 21.05
C GLU A 117 40.81 2.07 22.28
N TYR A 118 39.76 2.72 22.79
CA TYR A 118 39.84 3.51 24.01
C TYR A 118 40.31 2.67 25.20
N SER A 119 39.73 1.48 25.39
CA SER A 119 40.11 0.59 26.49
C SER A 119 41.56 0.11 26.41
N ALA A 120 42.04 -0.20 25.19
CA ALA A 120 43.43 -0.59 24.97
C ALA A 120 44.39 0.58 25.27
N THR A 121 44.05 1.78 24.80
CA THR A 121 44.84 3.00 25.05
C THR A 121 44.90 3.32 26.55
N CYS A 122 43.78 3.22 27.26
CA CYS A 122 43.73 3.39 28.71
C CYS A 122 44.61 2.36 29.44
N GLY A 123 44.61 1.11 28.98
CA GLY A 123 45.49 0.05 29.50
C GLY A 123 46.96 0.44 29.34
N SER A 124 47.38 0.79 28.12
CA SER A 124 48.76 1.21 27.86
C SER A 124 49.17 2.46 28.63
N LEU A 125 48.25 3.41 28.82
CA LEU A 125 48.50 4.61 29.63
C LEU A 125 48.75 4.24 31.09
N ASN A 126 47.93 3.36 31.66
CA ASN A 126 48.10 2.89 33.03
C ASN A 126 49.41 2.14 33.23
N ASP A 127 49.79 1.28 32.26
CA ASP A 127 51.07 0.58 32.28
C ASP A 127 52.25 1.59 32.23
N GLY A 128 52.14 2.61 31.39
CA GLY A 128 53.11 3.71 31.30
C GLY A 128 53.23 4.48 32.62
N LEU A 129 52.12 4.83 33.26
CA LEU A 129 52.10 5.50 34.57
C LEU A 129 52.74 4.62 35.65
N ALA A 130 52.41 3.33 35.69
CA ALA A 130 52.99 2.38 36.63
C ALA A 130 54.51 2.23 36.44
N PHE A 131 54.98 2.21 35.18
CA PHE A 131 56.40 2.20 34.85
C PHE A 131 57.11 3.47 35.30
N MET A 132 56.53 4.65 35.06
CA MET A 132 57.11 5.92 35.52
C MET A 132 57.21 5.98 37.04
N GLU A 133 56.16 5.55 37.75
CA GLU A 133 56.16 5.52 39.21
C GLU A 133 57.20 4.54 39.78
N LYS A 134 57.38 3.39 39.14
CA LYS A 134 58.43 2.42 39.50
C LYS A 134 59.82 3.04 39.31
N ASN A 135 60.08 3.64 38.15
CA ASN A 135 61.37 4.28 37.89
C ASN A 135 61.66 5.44 38.85
N LYS A 136 60.62 6.22 39.22
CA LYS A 136 60.76 7.28 40.21
C LYS A 136 61.27 6.73 41.55
N LYS A 137 60.71 5.60 41.99
CA LYS A 137 61.17 4.90 43.22
C LYS A 137 62.60 4.39 43.08
N GLU A 138 62.94 3.73 41.98
CA GLU A 138 64.29 3.23 41.73
C GLU A 138 65.33 4.35 41.66
N ILE A 139 65.01 5.49 41.04
CA ILE A 139 65.88 6.68 41.01
C ILE A 139 66.10 7.21 42.43
N GLN A 140 65.04 7.31 43.24
CA GLN A 140 65.14 7.77 44.62
C GLN A 140 66.01 6.83 45.48
N GLU A 141 65.84 5.51 45.33
CA GLU A 141 66.65 4.51 46.03
C GLU A 141 68.13 4.61 45.65
N ASN A 142 68.43 4.73 44.35
CA ASN A 142 69.79 4.91 43.86
C ASN A 142 70.41 6.24 44.31
N LEU A 143 69.64 7.33 44.34
CA LEU A 143 70.08 8.63 44.84
C LEU A 143 70.48 8.52 46.33
N ASN A 144 69.62 7.89 47.15
CA ASN A 144 69.90 7.66 48.56
C ASN A 144 71.18 6.83 48.76
N LEU A 145 71.35 5.74 48.00
CA LEU A 145 72.56 4.92 48.03
C LEU A 145 73.82 5.72 47.64
N TYR A 146 73.72 6.55 46.60
CA TYR A 146 74.80 7.40 46.16
C TYR A 146 75.21 8.41 47.24
N ILE A 147 74.24 9.05 47.88
CA ILE A 147 74.47 9.98 49.00
C ILE A 147 75.17 9.29 50.16
N ASP A 148 74.73 8.08 50.54
CA ASP A 148 75.36 7.31 51.61
C ASP A 148 76.83 6.97 51.31
N ILE A 149 77.14 6.63 50.05
CA ILE A 149 78.51 6.38 49.62
C ILE A 149 79.34 7.66 49.70
N LEU A 150 78.81 8.79 49.22
CA LEU A 150 79.50 10.08 49.29
C LEU A 150 79.75 10.52 50.74
N ARG A 151 78.76 10.35 51.63
CA ARG A 151 78.88 10.67 53.06
C ARG A 151 79.95 9.81 53.75
N LYS A 152 80.00 8.51 53.45
CA LYS A 152 81.03 7.60 53.98
C LYS A 152 82.44 7.94 53.49
N ASN A 153 82.57 8.33 52.22
CA ASN A 153 83.87 8.64 51.63
C ASN A 153 84.36 10.04 52.00
N GLY A 154 83.46 11.00 52.28
CA GLY A 154 83.79 12.39 52.66
C GLY A 154 84.47 13.22 51.57
N VAL A 155 84.69 12.64 50.38
CA VAL A 155 85.40 13.25 49.27
C VAL A 155 84.72 12.89 47.95
N CYS A 156 84.61 13.85 47.04
CA CYS A 156 84.05 13.65 45.71
C CYS A 156 84.94 12.71 44.88
N PRO A 157 84.42 11.61 44.32
CA PRO A 157 85.21 10.68 43.52
C PRO A 157 85.70 11.28 42.18
N LEU A 158 85.02 12.30 41.67
CA LEU A 158 85.34 12.92 40.37
C LEU A 158 86.41 14.02 40.48
N CYS A 159 86.31 14.90 41.48
CA CYS A 159 87.19 16.07 41.60
C CYS A 159 88.04 16.09 42.88
N LYS A 160 87.90 15.07 43.75
CA LYS A 160 88.63 14.92 45.03
C LYS A 160 88.44 16.08 46.02
N SER A 161 87.43 16.94 45.83
CA SER A 161 87.07 17.96 46.82
C SER A 161 86.38 17.32 48.03
N SER A 162 86.55 17.87 49.23
CA SER A 162 85.75 17.42 50.38
C SER A 162 84.25 17.68 50.13
N ILE A 163 83.44 16.72 50.57
CA ILE A 163 81.98 16.80 50.58
C ILE A 163 81.56 16.78 52.05
N GLY A 164 81.06 17.91 52.53
CA GLY A 164 80.35 18.01 53.81
C GLY A 164 78.84 17.92 53.62
N ASP A 165 78.09 17.83 54.72
CA ASP A 165 76.64 17.62 54.69
C ASP A 165 75.87 18.73 53.94
N GLU A 166 76.31 19.99 53.99
CA GLU A 166 75.70 21.08 53.20
C GLU A 166 75.69 20.80 51.69
N LYS A 167 76.81 20.26 51.16
CA LYS A 167 76.89 19.92 49.72
C LYS A 167 76.05 18.71 49.36
N LEU A 168 75.80 17.80 50.30
CA LEU A 168 74.92 16.66 50.09
C LEU A 168 73.45 17.09 50.07
N GLU A 169 73.05 18.00 50.94
CA GLU A 169 71.71 18.60 50.94
C GLU A 169 71.43 19.39 49.66
N ASP A 170 72.42 20.11 49.12
CA ASP A 170 72.30 20.76 47.82
C ASP A 170 72.05 19.77 46.67
N ILE A 171 72.73 18.63 46.69
CA ILE A 171 72.54 17.57 45.67
C ILE A 171 71.15 16.95 45.78
N ILE A 172 70.67 16.68 47.00
CA ILE A 172 69.32 16.14 47.25
C ILE A 172 68.27 17.11 46.72
N ARG A 173 68.34 18.37 47.14
CA ARG A 173 67.39 19.41 46.79
C ARG A 173 67.33 19.66 45.28
N HIS A 174 68.47 19.65 44.60
CA HIS A 174 68.50 19.80 43.15
C HIS A 174 67.76 18.67 42.41
N TYR A 175 67.83 17.44 42.91
CA TYR A 175 67.11 16.31 42.31
C TYR A 175 65.61 16.29 42.69
N GLU A 176 65.23 16.83 43.83
CA GLU A 176 63.83 16.93 44.27
C GLU A 176 63.07 18.09 43.59
N GLU A 177 63.75 19.18 43.20
CA GLU A 177 63.12 20.36 42.59
C GLU A 177 62.97 20.26 41.05
N VAL A 178 63.69 19.36 40.39
CA VAL A 178 63.76 19.23 38.92
C VAL A 178 62.79 18.15 38.37
N HIS A 179 62.06 17.44 39.25
CA HIS A 179 61.13 16.34 38.91
C HIS A 179 59.74 16.53 39.53
#